data_AF-D5T2X4-F1
#
_entry.id   AF-D5T2X4-F1
#
_cell.length_a   1.000
_cell.length_b   1.000
_cell.length_c   1.000
_cell.angle_alpha   90.00
_cell.angle_beta   90.00
_cell.angle_gamma   90.00
#
_symmetry.space_group_name_H-M   'P 1'
#
loop_
_entity.id
_entity.type
_entity.pdbx_description
1 polymer ?
#
loop_
_entity_poly.entity_id
_entity_poly.type
_entity_poly.pdbx_seq_one_letter_code
_entity_poly.pdbx_strand_id
1 'polypeptide(L)'
;MRSVFNQPEAVVLASKHLTDGTGNLRWIYRELAPTLSQDTGWLLFADNDTAKWNEDSDNFVPIVIQTALAIESSLENVLDLPYGTDLMLDKRVNTTGWWDPKTHTPVWLSDGTVQPNITISDGQVIENNES
;
A
#
# COMPACT_ATOMS: atom_id res chain seq x y z
N MET A 1 -14.52 0.78 13.70
CA MET A 1 -13.17 1.37 13.57
C MET A 1 -13.32 2.87 13.40
N ARG A 2 -12.52 3.70 14.07
CA ARG A 2 -12.42 5.13 13.67
C ARG A 2 -11.58 5.17 12.40
N SER A 3 -12.02 5.93 11.40
CA SER A 3 -11.28 6.12 10.16
C SER A 3 -9.91 6.74 10.46
N VAL A 4 -8.88 6.24 9.78
CA VAL A 4 -7.50 6.70 9.89
C VAL A 4 -7.38 8.18 9.50
N PHE A 5 -8.22 8.66 8.58
CA PHE A 5 -8.25 10.06 8.15
C PHE A 5 -8.75 11.05 9.19
N ASN A 6 -9.47 10.59 10.22
CA ASN A 6 -10.02 11.46 11.27
C ASN A 6 -9.05 11.65 12.45
N GLN A 7 -7.78 11.27 12.27
CA GLN A 7 -6.72 11.32 13.29
C GLN A 7 -5.49 12.01 12.69
N PRO A 8 -5.36 13.35 12.75
CA PRO A 8 -4.22 14.06 12.19
C PRO A 8 -2.87 13.67 12.83
N GLU A 9 -2.89 13.13 14.04
CA GLU A 9 -1.75 12.58 14.76
C GLU A 9 -1.39 11.14 14.36
N ALA A 10 -2.19 10.50 13.50
CA ALA A 10 -1.97 9.11 13.16
C ALA A 10 -0.74 8.94 12.26
N VAL A 11 0.06 7.92 12.59
CA VAL A 11 1.35 7.64 11.98
C VAL A 11 1.37 6.30 11.28
N VAL A 12 2.14 6.24 10.21
CA VAL A 12 2.53 5.01 9.51
C VAL A 12 4.03 4.84 9.65
N LEU A 13 4.50 3.61 9.60
CA LEU A 13 5.92 3.29 9.59
C LEU A 13 6.39 3.16 8.14
N ALA A 14 7.36 3.96 7.71
CA ALA A 14 7.83 3.97 6.32
C ALA A 14 9.31 3.64 6.22
N SER A 15 9.69 2.88 5.19
CA SER A 15 11.10 2.66 4.84
C SER A 15 11.78 4.00 4.55
N LYS A 16 13.01 4.18 5.06
CA LYS A 16 13.81 5.38 4.81
C LYS A 16 14.10 5.61 3.32
N HIS A 17 14.11 4.56 2.50
CA HIS A 17 14.27 4.75 1.05
C HIS A 17 13.14 5.62 0.44
N LEU A 18 11.94 5.58 1.02
CA LEU A 18 10.81 6.43 0.60
C LEU A 18 11.01 7.88 1.04
N THR A 19 11.44 8.10 2.29
CA THR A 19 11.63 9.47 2.82
C THR A 19 12.85 10.16 2.23
N ASP A 20 13.87 9.39 1.88
CA ASP A 20 15.10 9.89 1.26
C ASP A 20 14.95 10.05 -0.27
N GLY A 21 13.83 9.59 -0.85
CA GLY A 21 13.54 9.66 -2.28
C GLY A 21 14.43 8.76 -3.14
N THR A 22 15.01 7.72 -2.56
CA THR A 22 15.91 6.77 -3.26
C THR A 22 15.19 5.55 -3.81
N GLY A 23 13.94 5.32 -3.38
CA GLY A 23 13.04 4.29 -3.89
C GLY A 23 11.60 4.79 -3.97
N ASN A 24 10.75 4.01 -4.65
CA ASN A 24 9.32 4.33 -4.81
C ASN A 24 8.46 3.39 -3.97
N LEU A 25 7.29 3.86 -3.53
CA LEU A 25 6.35 3.00 -2.82
C LEU A 25 5.94 1.82 -3.70
N ARG A 26 6.11 0.60 -3.18
CA ARG A 26 5.76 -0.64 -3.88
C ARG A 26 4.85 -1.53 -3.08
N TRP A 27 5.02 -1.60 -1.77
CA TRP A 27 4.28 -2.54 -0.93
C TRP A 27 3.79 -1.87 0.34
N ILE A 28 2.60 -2.25 0.80
CA ILE A 28 2.07 -1.87 2.10
C ILE A 28 1.55 -3.08 2.84
N TYR A 29 1.73 -3.08 4.15
CA TYR A 29 1.19 -4.09 5.04
C TYR A 29 0.59 -3.44 6.28
N ARG A 30 -0.57 -3.91 6.72
CA ARG A 30 -1.17 -3.45 7.98
C ARG A 30 -0.94 -4.51 9.06
N GLU A 31 0.01 -4.27 9.95
CA GLU A 31 0.28 -5.12 11.10
C GLU A 31 -0.93 -5.26 12.02
N LEU A 32 -0.91 -6.32 12.82
CA LEU A 32 -1.95 -6.55 13.83
C LEU A 32 -1.93 -5.46 14.91
N ALA A 33 -3.10 -5.28 15.53
CA ALA A 33 -3.45 -4.15 16.39
C ALA A 33 -2.26 -3.49 17.12
N PRO A 34 -1.92 -2.24 16.77
CA PRO A 34 -0.77 -1.54 17.34
C PRO A 34 -0.98 -1.25 18.83
N THR A 35 0.13 -1.10 19.55
CA THR A 35 0.13 -0.88 21.01
C THR A 35 0.01 0.59 21.40
N LEU A 36 0.25 1.50 20.47
CA LEU A 36 0.19 2.96 20.66
C LEU A 36 -1.05 3.53 19.97
N SER A 37 -1.69 4.52 20.59
CA SER A 37 -2.95 5.11 20.10
C SER A 37 -2.85 5.86 18.77
N GLN A 38 -1.64 6.31 18.42
CA GLN A 38 -1.33 7.10 17.22
C GLN A 38 -0.82 6.20 16.09
N ASP A 39 -0.38 4.98 16.39
CA ASP A 39 0.08 4.05 15.37
C ASP A 39 -1.13 3.43 14.66
N THR A 40 -1.12 3.51 13.33
CA THR A 40 -2.18 2.97 12.47
C THR A 40 -2.02 1.49 12.16
N GLY A 41 -0.82 0.95 12.43
CA GLY A 41 -0.37 -0.38 12.05
C GLY A 41 0.12 -0.47 10.59
N TRP A 42 0.13 0.61 9.81
CA TRP A 42 0.60 0.56 8.42
C TRP A 42 2.12 0.61 8.32
N LEU A 43 2.69 -0.32 7.56
CA LEU A 43 4.07 -0.38 7.13
C LEU A 43 4.14 -0.13 5.62
N LEU A 44 5.01 0.77 5.19
CA LEU A 44 5.23 1.16 3.79
C LEU A 44 6.65 0.79 3.36
N PHE A 45 6.77 0.04 2.27
CA PHE A 45 8.04 -0.45 1.75
C PHE A 45 8.31 0.08 0.34
N ALA A 46 9.59 0.35 0.08
CA ALA A 46 10.09 0.77 -1.21
C ALA A 46 10.34 -0.41 -2.16
N ASP A 47 10.35 -0.13 -3.46
CA ASP A 47 10.69 -1.07 -4.53
C ASP A 47 12.11 -1.65 -4.43
N ASN A 48 13.02 -0.92 -3.79
CA ASN A 48 14.42 -1.30 -3.57
C ASN A 48 14.70 -1.85 -2.15
N ASP A 49 13.68 -2.04 -1.32
CA ASP A 49 13.83 -2.68 -0.02
C ASP A 49 14.15 -4.18 -0.20
N THR A 50 15.18 -4.65 0.52
CA THR A 50 15.56 -6.07 0.52
C THR A 50 15.10 -6.75 1.81
N ALA A 51 15.02 -8.09 1.81
CA ALA A 51 14.70 -8.84 3.03
C ALA A 51 15.61 -8.45 4.20
N LYS A 52 16.93 -8.34 3.95
CA LYS A 52 17.91 -7.91 4.96
C LYS A 52 17.68 -6.48 5.45
N TRP A 53 17.25 -5.58 4.57
CA TRP A 53 16.91 -4.20 4.95
C TRP A 53 15.71 -4.17 5.88
N ASN A 54 14.68 -4.96 5.56
CA ASN A 54 13.42 -5.03 6.29
C ASN A 54 13.54 -5.68 7.68
N GLU A 55 14.62 -6.43 7.94
CA GLU A 55 14.90 -7.04 9.24
C GLU A 55 15.34 -6.02 10.31
N ASP A 56 15.82 -4.84 9.89
CA ASP A 56 16.34 -3.82 10.81
C ASP A 56 15.31 -2.70 11.01
N SER A 57 14.79 -2.59 12.24
CA SER A 57 13.80 -1.57 12.60
C SER A 57 14.34 -0.15 12.44
N ASP A 58 15.65 0.06 12.53
CA ASP A 58 16.26 1.38 12.37
C ASP A 58 16.18 1.87 10.91
N ASN A 59 15.86 1.00 9.95
CA ASN A 59 15.63 1.39 8.56
C ASN A 59 14.24 1.98 8.30
N PHE A 60 13.39 2.01 9.32
CA PHE A 60 12.05 2.56 9.24
C PHE A 60 11.92 3.80 10.11
N VAL A 61 11.01 4.68 9.71
CA VAL A 61 10.73 5.93 10.41
C VAL A 61 9.22 6.17 10.49
N PRO A 62 8.69 6.53 11.67
CA PRO A 62 7.28 6.91 11.79
C PRO A 62 7.07 8.27 11.09
N ILE A 63 6.08 8.33 10.21
CA ILE A 63 5.66 9.57 9.54
C ILE A 63 4.16 9.75 9.69
N VAL A 64 3.72 11.01 9.76
CA VAL A 64 2.29 11.33 9.78
C VAL A 64 1.65 10.99 8.42
N ILE A 65 0.34 10.68 8.43
CA ILE A 65 -0.40 10.32 7.21
C ILE A 65 -0.25 11.36 6.10
N GLN A 66 -0.24 12.65 6.44
CA GLN A 66 -0.10 13.71 5.44
C GLN A 66 1.22 13.60 4.66
N THR A 67 2.30 13.17 5.32
CA THR A 67 3.60 12.92 4.67
C THR A 67 3.53 11.67 3.81
N ALA A 68 2.86 10.61 4.28
CA ALA A 68 2.66 9.40 3.49
C ALA A 68 1.84 9.67 2.21
N LEU A 69 0.77 10.46 2.29
CA LEU A 69 -0.03 10.88 1.15
C LEU A 69 0.74 11.76 0.16
N ALA A 70 1.75 12.50 0.64
CA ALA A 70 2.64 13.25 -0.22
C ALA A 70 3.64 12.35 -0.99
N ILE A 71 3.97 11.17 -0.44
CA ILE A 71 4.77 10.14 -1.13
C ILE A 71 3.92 9.44 -2.19
N GLU A 72 2.70 9.03 -1.83
CA GLU A 72 1.76 8.38 -2.74
C GLU A 72 0.31 8.70 -2.35
N SER A 73 -0.39 9.46 -3.20
CA SER A 73 -1.74 9.92 -2.91
C SER A 73 -2.77 8.80 -2.90
N SER A 74 -2.58 7.74 -3.69
CA SER A 74 -3.52 6.60 -3.76
C SER A 74 -3.63 5.80 -2.46
N LEU A 75 -2.78 6.08 -1.47
CA LEU A 75 -2.94 5.58 -0.10
C LEU A 75 -4.28 5.99 0.52
N GLU A 76 -4.85 7.13 0.10
CA GLU A 76 -6.15 7.60 0.58
C GLU A 76 -7.29 6.56 0.42
N ASN A 77 -7.14 5.68 -0.56
CA ASN A 77 -8.13 4.66 -0.89
C ASN A 77 -7.98 3.36 -0.10
N VAL A 78 -6.87 3.17 0.62
CA VAL A 78 -6.53 1.88 1.25
C VAL A 78 -6.31 1.98 2.76
N LEU A 79 -6.06 3.16 3.33
CA LEU A 79 -5.69 3.30 4.75
C LEU A 79 -6.78 2.83 5.74
N ASP A 80 -8.04 2.77 5.33
CA ASP A 80 -9.16 2.25 6.14
C ASP A 80 -9.38 0.73 6.01
N LEU A 81 -8.59 0.03 5.18
CA LEU A 81 -8.66 -1.43 5.06
C LEU A 81 -8.22 -2.14 6.35
N PRO A 82 -8.77 -3.34 6.64
CA PRO A 82 -8.60 -4.02 7.93
C PRO A 82 -7.14 -4.41 8.23
N TYR A 83 -6.85 -4.72 9.50
CA TYR A 83 -5.59 -5.34 9.90
C TYR A 83 -5.35 -6.66 9.16
N GLY A 84 -4.09 -6.93 8.83
CA GLY A 84 -3.68 -8.06 7.98
C GLY A 84 -3.76 -7.78 6.48
N THR A 85 -4.17 -6.57 6.06
CA THR A 85 -4.13 -6.15 4.66
C THR A 85 -2.70 -6.12 4.16
N ASP A 86 -2.49 -6.63 2.95
CA ASP A 86 -1.19 -6.88 2.36
C ASP A 86 -1.28 -6.61 0.86
N LEU A 87 -0.78 -5.45 0.41
CA LEU A 87 -1.03 -4.95 -0.94
C LEU A 87 0.24 -4.48 -1.64
N MET A 88 0.29 -4.71 -2.94
CA MET A 88 1.31 -4.18 -3.83
C MET A 88 0.72 -3.09 -4.72
N LEU A 89 1.45 -2.00 -4.89
CA LEU A 89 1.12 -0.94 -5.85
C LEU A 89 1.77 -1.27 -7.19
N ASP A 90 0.95 -1.44 -8.24
CA ASP A 90 1.45 -1.56 -9.60
C ASP A 90 1.30 -0.24 -10.36
N LYS A 91 2.38 0.17 -11.03
CA LYS A 91 2.49 1.44 -11.78
C LYS A 91 2.88 1.23 -13.25
N ARG A 92 2.63 0.04 -13.80
CA ARG A 92 2.93 -0.27 -15.21
C ARG A 92 2.07 0.59 -16.14
N VAL A 93 2.58 0.83 -17.36
CA VAL A 93 1.86 1.55 -18.41
C VAL A 93 0.48 0.87 -18.63
N ASN A 94 -0.59 1.66 -18.55
CA ASN A 94 -2.01 1.25 -18.63
C ASN A 94 -2.62 0.56 -17.40
N THR A 95 -1.86 0.34 -16.32
CA THR A 95 -2.37 -0.28 -15.09
C THR A 95 -1.79 0.43 -13.88
N THR A 96 -2.57 1.31 -13.25
CA THR A 96 -2.24 1.91 -11.95
C THR A 96 -3.27 1.44 -10.93
N GLY A 97 -2.83 0.76 -9.88
CA GLY A 97 -3.75 0.28 -8.85
C GLY A 97 -3.11 -0.61 -7.80
N TRP A 98 -3.88 -0.93 -6.77
CA TRP A 98 -3.50 -1.82 -5.68
C TRP A 98 -3.89 -3.26 -5.99
N TRP A 99 -3.02 -4.20 -5.65
CA TRP A 99 -3.17 -5.63 -5.93
C TRP A 99 -2.95 -6.44 -4.65
N ASP A 100 -3.78 -7.44 -4.42
CA ASP A 100 -3.47 -8.48 -3.45
C ASP A 100 -2.46 -9.46 -4.09
N PRO A 101 -1.24 -9.55 -3.56
CA PRO A 101 -0.17 -10.37 -4.13
C PRO A 101 -0.39 -11.88 -3.90
N LYS A 102 -1.31 -12.29 -3.02
CA LYS A 102 -1.63 -13.70 -2.77
C LYS A 102 -2.65 -14.22 -3.77
N THR A 103 -3.65 -13.39 -4.10
CA THR A 103 -4.73 -13.77 -5.03
C THR A 103 -4.49 -13.26 -6.45
N HIS A 104 -3.51 -12.38 -6.64
CA HIS A 104 -3.26 -11.66 -7.90
C HIS A 104 -4.49 -10.92 -8.42
N THR A 105 -5.33 -10.40 -7.52
CA THR A 105 -6.53 -9.65 -7.89
C THR A 105 -6.37 -8.16 -7.60
N PRO A 106 -6.85 -7.27 -8.47
CA PRO A 106 -6.93 -5.86 -8.14
C PRO A 106 -7.85 -5.65 -6.94
N VAL A 107 -7.47 -4.74 -6.05
CA VAL A 107 -8.35 -4.28 -4.99
C VAL A 107 -9.30 -3.27 -5.59
N TRP A 108 -10.59 -3.58 -5.56
CA TRP A 108 -11.64 -2.64 -5.92
C TRP A 108 -11.68 -1.53 -4.88
N LEU A 109 -11.07 -0.40 -5.20
CA LEU A 109 -11.16 0.81 -4.40
C LEU A 109 -12.52 1.46 -4.61
N SER A 110 -13.07 2.06 -3.56
CA SER A 110 -14.40 2.68 -3.55
C SER A 110 -14.57 3.86 -4.50
N ASP A 111 -13.49 4.37 -5.09
CA ASP A 111 -13.49 5.49 -6.04
C ASP A 111 -13.78 5.06 -7.49
N GLY A 112 -13.84 3.75 -7.76
CA GLY A 112 -14.12 3.20 -9.09
C GLY A 112 -12.99 3.37 -10.10
N THR A 113 -11.77 3.76 -9.68
CA THR A 113 -10.63 3.99 -10.59
C THR A 113 -9.77 2.74 -10.78
N VAL A 114 -10.38 1.63 -11.20
CA VAL A 114 -9.63 0.55 -11.85
C VAL A 114 -10.43 0.09 -13.06
N GLN A 115 -9.91 0.36 -14.27
CA GLN A 115 -10.27 -0.44 -15.43
C GLN A 115 -9.41 -1.71 -15.36
N PRO A 116 -9.97 -2.88 -15.01
CA PRO A 116 -9.17 -4.09 -15.00
C PRO A 116 -8.73 -4.37 -16.45
N ASN A 117 -7.41 -4.51 -16.69
CA ASN A 117 -6.87 -5.21 -17.86
C ASN A 117 -7.07 -6.72 -17.71
N ILE A 118 -8.20 -7.12 -17.13
CA ILE A 118 -8.53 -8.49 -16.77
C ILE A 118 -9.98 -8.69 -17.16
N THR A 119 -10.22 -9.65 -18.05
CA THR A 119 -11.58 -10.12 -18.33
C THR A 119 -11.82 -11.41 -17.55
N ILE A 120 -12.95 -11.49 -16.84
CA ILE A 120 -13.40 -12.75 -16.25
C ILE A 120 -14.23 -13.48 -17.29
N SER A 121 -13.73 -14.60 -17.79
CA SER A 121 -14.47 -15.53 -18.65
C SER A 121 -14.48 -16.91 -17.99
N ASP A 122 -15.66 -17.51 -17.84
CA ASP A 122 -15.86 -18.83 -17.22
C ASP A 122 -15.16 -19.03 -15.85
N GLY A 123 -15.16 -17.98 -15.02
CA GLY A 123 -14.59 -18.05 -13.67
C GLY A 123 -13.05 -18.03 -13.60
N GLN A 124 -12.37 -17.77 -14.72
CA GLN A 124 -10.93 -17.57 -14.77
C GLN A 124 -10.58 -16.10 -15.03
N VAL A 125 -9.54 -15.64 -14.34
CA VAL A 125 -8.94 -14.31 -14.47
C VAL A 125 -7.99 -14.34 -15.68
N ILE A 126 -8.34 -13.65 -16.76
CA ILE A 126 -7.52 -13.58 -17.98
C ILE A 126 -6.89 -12.19 -18.06
N GLU A 127 -5.56 -12.10 -18.01
CA GLU A 127 -4.82 -10.86 -18.32
C GLU A 127 -4.97 -10.53 -19.81
N ASN A 128 -5.54 -9.37 -20.13
CA ASN A 128 -5.58 -8.85 -21.49
C ASN A 128 -4.22 -8.22 -21.82
N ASN A 129 -3.34 -9.02 -22.42
CA ASN A 129 -2.14 -8.51 -23.06
C ASN A 129 -2.51 -7.88 -24.41
N GLU A 130 -2.99 -6.63 -24.39
CA GLU A 130 -3.00 -5.84 -25.62
C GLU A 130 -1.56 -5.43 -25.98
N SER A 131 -1.25 -5.57 -27.28
CA SER A 131 0.07 -5.60 -27.91
C SER A 131 0.81 -4.28 -27.98
#